data_AF-A0A9X0DBS7-F1
#
_entry.id   AF-A0A9X0DBS7-F1
#
_cell.length_a   1.000
_cell.length_b   1.000
_cell.length_c   1.000
_cell.angle_alpha   90.00
_cell.angle_beta   90.00
_cell.angle_gamma   90.00
#
_symmetry.space_group_name_H-M   'P 1'
#
loop_
_entity.id
_entity.type
_entity.pdbx_description
1 polymer ?
#
loop_
_entity_poly.entity_id
_entity_poly.type
_entity_poly.pdbx_seq_one_letter_code
_entity_poly.pdbx_strand_id
1 'polypeptide(L)'
;MAGKIRHEVEPDLKVSLFETYDNKNPQFEKVLLKGKDVTRVFLILCYINEVRAIMEAAESLDMTKGEYAFITLDLNTDVFYKDGQWTGNNGKGSRFPDILNGIIDLSVYRPEVSEEFKKRYKEMENQLEPSIKTNLHHEPSWYASFLYDAVYLYSLAVNATLASGYDITNTSEVLLRMFNRYFHGKSGHVLMENGTRVPEFVVGNLRDGSYKFIGNKNNLLHNDSGSIYHKLRLISKSEINWPGGSSRVPVSVPVCGFTGKGCHQGKKNKDHLSVILGVSGACLLVIIIFVLLIYAKRRVKEQENVHKKWIINYKEIAPSDDIDADTPMMLSNFHQVSPNSISGTKFSLLHVLYFLE
;
A
#
# COMPACT_ATOMS: atom_id res chain seq x y z
N MET A 1 15.93 -5.10 -17.96
CA MET A 1 15.00 -6.12 -17.43
C MET A 1 13.84 -5.47 -16.67
N ALA A 2 14.09 -4.71 -15.61
CA ALA A 2 13.04 -4.04 -14.82
C ALA A 2 12.04 -3.20 -15.64
N GLY A 3 12.51 -2.45 -16.65
CA GLY A 3 11.63 -1.68 -17.54
C GLY A 3 10.67 -2.54 -18.39
N LYS A 4 11.11 -3.74 -18.82
CA LYS A 4 10.25 -4.68 -19.55
C LYS A 4 9.20 -5.28 -18.62
N ILE A 5 9.60 -5.71 -17.43
CA ILE A 5 8.67 -6.23 -16.40
C ILE A 5 7.60 -5.19 -16.07
N ARG A 6 8.00 -3.93 -15.89
CA ARG A 6 7.05 -2.84 -15.67
C ARG A 6 6.06 -2.73 -16.82
N HIS A 7 6.52 -2.68 -18.06
CA HIS A 7 5.63 -2.53 -19.22
C HIS A 7 4.56 -3.63 -19.30
N GLU A 8 4.93 -4.88 -19.02
CA GLU A 8 4.00 -6.03 -19.02
C GLU A 8 3.00 -5.99 -17.87
N VAL A 9 3.39 -5.47 -16.70
CA VAL A 9 2.59 -5.54 -15.46
C VAL A 9 1.76 -4.27 -15.21
N GLU A 10 2.14 -3.14 -15.79
CA GLU A 10 1.49 -1.83 -15.58
C GLU A 10 0.00 -1.77 -15.94
N PRO A 11 -0.55 -2.57 -16.88
CA PRO A 11 -2.00 -2.67 -17.09
C PRO A 11 -2.79 -3.13 -15.85
N ASP A 12 -2.21 -4.03 -15.05
CA ASP A 12 -2.87 -4.67 -13.91
C ASP A 12 -2.39 -4.14 -12.55
N LEU A 13 -1.15 -3.65 -12.48
CA LEU A 13 -0.51 -3.21 -11.25
C LEU A 13 0.44 -2.04 -11.50
N LYS A 14 0.19 -0.90 -10.83
CA LYS A 14 1.07 0.27 -10.90
C LYS A 14 2.41 0.00 -10.22
N VAL A 15 3.45 -0.26 -11.02
CA VAL A 15 4.82 -0.47 -10.53
C VAL A 15 5.62 0.83 -10.64
N SER A 16 5.96 1.43 -9.50
CA SER A 16 6.80 2.62 -9.45
C SER A 16 8.28 2.22 -9.49
N LEU A 17 9.02 2.72 -10.49
CA LEU A 17 10.48 2.54 -10.59
C LEU A 17 11.15 3.78 -10.01
N PHE A 18 11.96 3.60 -8.97
CA PHE A 18 12.53 4.73 -8.22
C PHE A 18 13.89 5.19 -8.75
N GLU A 19 14.86 4.30 -8.98
CA GLU A 19 16.19 4.66 -9.50
C GLU A 19 16.87 3.48 -10.21
N THR A 20 17.84 3.80 -11.08
CA THR A 20 18.88 2.87 -11.55
C THR A 20 20.19 3.19 -10.83
N TYR A 21 20.80 2.21 -10.16
CA TYR A 21 22.10 2.40 -9.48
C TYR A 21 23.24 1.64 -10.17
N ASP A 22 24.46 2.07 -9.89
CA ASP A 22 25.67 1.29 -10.15
C ASP A 22 25.72 0.08 -9.21
N ASN A 23 25.74 -1.13 -9.79
CA ASN A 23 25.81 -2.38 -9.05
C ASN A 23 27.08 -2.52 -8.19
N LYS A 24 28.10 -1.68 -8.39
CA LYS A 24 29.36 -1.76 -7.64
C LYS A 24 29.26 -1.24 -6.21
N ASN A 25 28.36 -0.31 -5.92
CA ASN A 25 28.14 0.25 -4.58
C ASN A 25 26.63 0.50 -4.37
N PRO A 26 25.85 -0.57 -4.09
CA PRO A 26 24.42 -0.42 -3.88
C PRO A 26 24.12 0.37 -2.61
N GLN A 27 23.29 1.40 -2.74
CA GLN A 27 22.86 2.27 -1.63
C GLN A 27 21.43 1.89 -1.20
N PHE A 28 21.26 0.69 -0.63
CA PHE A 28 19.93 0.11 -0.34
C PHE A 28 19.09 0.97 0.61
N GLU A 29 19.69 1.55 1.64
CA GLU A 29 19.00 2.43 2.60
C GLU A 29 18.34 3.62 1.91
N LYS A 30 19.06 4.25 0.97
CA LYS A 30 18.55 5.40 0.20
C LYS A 30 17.36 5.01 -0.69
N VAL A 31 17.41 3.83 -1.30
CA VAL A 31 16.31 3.30 -2.12
C VAL A 31 15.09 2.99 -1.24
N LEU A 32 15.30 2.33 -0.11
CA LEU A 32 14.25 1.99 0.84
C LEU A 32 13.60 3.23 1.46
N LEU A 33 14.39 4.24 1.85
CA LEU A 33 13.89 5.53 2.34
C LEU A 33 12.95 6.21 1.33
N LYS A 34 13.33 6.23 0.05
CA LYS A 34 12.47 6.78 -1.01
C LYS A 34 11.20 5.95 -1.20
N GLY A 35 11.32 4.62 -1.18
CA GLY A 35 10.19 3.72 -1.29
C GLY A 35 9.24 3.78 -0.09
N LYS A 36 9.75 4.09 1.10
CA LYS A 36 9.02 4.19 2.37
C LYS A 36 7.85 5.18 2.29
N ASP A 37 7.96 6.23 1.48
CA ASP A 37 6.94 7.28 1.39
C ASP A 37 5.85 6.98 0.35
N VAL A 38 5.95 5.87 -0.38
CA VAL A 38 5.14 5.64 -1.60
C VAL A 38 4.65 4.21 -1.76
N THR A 39 5.30 3.23 -1.13
CA THR A 39 4.88 1.83 -1.15
C THR A 39 5.05 1.15 0.21
N ARG A 40 4.26 0.10 0.43
CA ARG A 40 4.41 -0.85 1.54
C ARG A 40 4.82 -2.24 1.07
N VAL A 41 4.84 -2.47 -0.24
CA VAL A 41 5.21 -3.75 -0.87
C VAL A 41 6.43 -3.53 -1.76
N PHE A 42 7.48 -4.29 -1.50
CA PHE A 42 8.73 -4.26 -2.26
C PHE A 42 8.92 -5.56 -3.01
N LEU A 43 9.04 -5.49 -4.33
CA LEU A 43 9.45 -6.60 -5.18
C LEU A 43 10.96 -6.56 -5.36
N ILE A 44 11.65 -7.65 -5.03
CA ILE A 44 13.11 -7.75 -5.05
C ILE A 44 13.52 -8.86 -6.02
N LEU A 45 14.37 -8.50 -7.00
CA LEU A 45 14.96 -9.43 -7.95
C LEU A 45 16.48 -9.27 -7.89
N CYS A 46 17.09 -9.98 -6.95
CA CYS A 46 18.53 -9.92 -6.66
C CYS A 46 19.01 -11.29 -6.17
N TYR A 47 20.34 -11.51 -6.14
CA TYR A 47 20.87 -12.69 -5.47
C TYR A 47 20.71 -12.59 -3.94
N ILE A 48 20.83 -13.73 -3.26
CA ILE A 48 20.52 -13.87 -1.83
C ILE A 48 21.36 -12.95 -0.92
N ASN A 49 22.59 -12.62 -1.32
CA ASN A 49 23.46 -11.75 -0.53
C ASN A 49 22.97 -10.29 -0.56
N GLU A 50 22.52 -9.83 -1.72
CA GLU A 50 21.92 -8.51 -1.90
C GLU A 50 20.56 -8.44 -1.22
N VAL A 51 19.73 -9.51 -1.30
CA VAL A 51 18.48 -9.59 -0.54
C VAL A 51 18.74 -9.46 0.96
N ARG A 52 19.78 -10.14 1.48
CA ARG A 52 20.19 -9.98 2.88
C ARG A 52 20.57 -8.54 3.20
N ALA A 53 21.43 -7.92 2.41
CA ALA A 53 21.85 -6.54 2.62
C ALA A 53 20.67 -5.55 2.54
N ILE A 54 19.69 -5.80 1.66
CA ILE A 54 18.45 -5.01 1.59
C ILE A 54 17.64 -5.17 2.88
N MET A 55 17.52 -6.39 3.42
CA MET A 55 16.77 -6.61 4.66
C MET A 55 17.48 -6.05 5.90
N GLU A 56 18.81 -6.09 5.95
CA GLU A 56 19.60 -5.42 6.99
C GLU A 56 19.39 -3.90 6.95
N ALA A 57 19.38 -3.30 5.76
CA ALA A 57 19.02 -1.89 5.56
C ALA A 57 17.55 -1.60 5.91
N ALA A 58 16.64 -2.53 5.65
CA ALA A 58 15.24 -2.38 6.04
C ALA A 58 15.07 -2.41 7.57
N GLU A 59 15.84 -3.25 8.26
CA GLU A 59 15.86 -3.32 9.72
C GLU A 59 16.41 -2.02 10.34
N SER A 60 17.52 -1.47 9.80
CA SER A 60 18.06 -0.18 10.27
C SER A 60 17.08 0.99 10.09
N LEU A 61 16.15 0.88 9.14
CA LEU A 61 15.11 1.87 8.85
C LEU A 61 13.75 1.58 9.53
N ASP A 62 13.70 0.61 10.45
CA ASP A 62 12.51 0.14 11.16
C ASP A 62 11.40 -0.40 10.24
N MET A 63 11.74 -0.83 9.02
CA MET A 63 10.80 -1.35 8.03
C MET A 63 10.48 -2.84 8.23
N THR A 64 11.11 -3.50 9.19
CA THR A 64 10.85 -4.91 9.52
C THR A 64 9.85 -5.09 10.67
N LYS A 65 9.15 -4.03 11.12
CA LYS A 65 8.19 -4.07 12.25
C LYS A 65 6.75 -4.42 11.85
N GLY A 66 6.56 -5.15 10.74
CA GLY A 66 5.25 -5.62 10.27
C GLY A 66 4.44 -4.63 9.42
N GLU A 67 4.97 -3.45 9.11
CA GLU A 67 4.31 -2.49 8.21
C GLU A 67 4.58 -2.75 6.72
N TYR A 68 5.64 -3.50 6.39
CA TYR A 68 6.10 -3.69 5.01
C TYR A 68 6.11 -5.17 4.63
N ALA A 69 5.84 -5.42 3.35
CA ALA A 69 5.98 -6.72 2.72
C ALA A 69 7.16 -6.70 1.76
N PHE A 70 8.05 -7.69 1.90
CA PHE A 70 9.16 -7.91 0.97
C PHE A 70 8.91 -9.22 0.23
N ILE A 71 8.90 -9.15 -1.10
CA ILE A 71 8.63 -10.28 -1.98
C ILE A 71 9.82 -10.48 -2.90
N THR A 72 10.45 -11.65 -2.86
CA THR A 72 11.52 -12.02 -3.78
C THR A 72 10.95 -12.72 -5.01
N LEU A 73 11.60 -12.49 -6.16
CA LEU A 73 11.32 -13.18 -7.40
C LEU A 73 12.49 -14.12 -7.70
N ASP A 74 12.20 -15.42 -7.75
CA ASP A 74 13.16 -16.49 -8.00
C ASP A 74 14.41 -16.41 -7.12
N LEU A 75 14.22 -16.36 -5.79
CA LEU A 75 15.34 -16.42 -4.87
C LEU A 75 16.08 -17.74 -5.11
N ASN A 76 17.38 -17.66 -5.42
CA ASN A 76 18.18 -18.85 -5.72
C ASN A 76 18.25 -19.78 -4.49
N THR A 77 17.38 -20.78 -4.48
CA THR A 77 17.35 -21.86 -3.49
C THR A 77 18.16 -23.08 -3.94
N ASP A 78 18.94 -22.99 -5.02
CA ASP A 78 19.76 -24.11 -5.53
C ASP A 78 20.87 -24.49 -4.54
N VAL A 79 21.24 -23.55 -3.66
CA VAL A 79 22.10 -23.80 -2.49
C VAL A 79 21.56 -24.89 -1.55
N PHE A 80 20.28 -25.27 -1.65
CA PHE A 80 19.65 -26.34 -0.88
C PHE A 80 19.59 -27.68 -1.61
N TYR A 81 20.12 -27.77 -2.82
CA TYR A 81 20.38 -29.05 -3.48
C TYR A 81 21.81 -29.49 -3.17
N LYS A 82 21.93 -30.37 -2.17
CA LYS A 82 23.20 -31.03 -1.84
C LYS A 82 22.97 -32.54 -1.85
N ASP A 83 23.90 -33.28 -2.45
CA ASP A 83 23.86 -34.74 -2.51
C ASP A 83 22.54 -35.30 -3.08
N GLY A 84 22.02 -34.70 -4.16
CA GLY A 84 20.86 -35.25 -4.91
C GLY A 84 19.51 -35.13 -4.24
N GLN A 85 19.44 -34.43 -3.12
CA GLN A 85 18.22 -34.19 -2.38
C GLN A 85 18.00 -32.70 -2.26
N TRP A 86 16.74 -32.29 -2.43
CA TRP A 86 16.31 -30.99 -1.95
C TRP A 86 16.31 -31.07 -0.43
N THR A 87 17.34 -30.50 0.21
CA THR A 87 17.55 -30.57 1.67
C THR A 87 16.55 -29.73 2.46
N GLY A 88 15.55 -29.15 1.78
CA GLY A 88 14.68 -28.09 2.26
C GLY A 88 13.81 -28.47 3.45
N ASN A 89 14.43 -28.67 4.62
CA ASN A 89 14.00 -28.16 5.92
C ASN A 89 14.79 -28.71 7.13
N ASN A 90 15.66 -29.73 7.06
CA ASN A 90 16.24 -30.36 8.28
C ASN A 90 17.73 -30.75 8.22
N GLY A 91 18.47 -30.35 7.18
CA GLY A 91 19.90 -30.67 7.05
C GLY A 91 20.82 -29.67 7.75
N LYS A 92 21.86 -30.14 8.44
CA LYS A 92 22.95 -29.29 8.97
C LYS A 92 23.55 -28.44 7.84
N GLY A 93 23.45 -27.11 7.94
CA GLY A 93 24.05 -26.14 7.02
C GLY A 93 23.09 -25.41 6.06
N SER A 94 21.78 -25.63 6.16
CA SER A 94 20.75 -25.10 5.23
C SER A 94 19.80 -24.06 5.84
N ARG A 95 20.21 -23.39 6.94
CA ARG A 95 19.37 -22.39 7.61
C ARG A 95 19.59 -21.01 6.99
N PHE A 96 18.53 -20.38 6.49
CA PHE A 96 18.55 -18.97 6.11
C PHE A 96 18.85 -18.10 7.33
N PRO A 97 19.61 -17.00 7.17
CA PRO A 97 19.75 -15.98 8.18
C PRO A 97 18.40 -15.49 8.68
N ASP A 98 18.26 -15.29 10.00
CA ASP A 98 16.97 -14.94 10.60
C ASP A 98 16.42 -13.59 10.09
N ILE A 99 17.28 -12.71 9.59
CA ILE A 99 16.91 -11.43 8.94
C ILE A 99 16.05 -11.62 7.68
N LEU A 100 16.09 -12.80 7.06
CA LEU A 100 15.26 -13.12 5.90
C LEU A 100 13.89 -13.70 6.28
N ASN A 101 13.66 -13.98 7.57
CA ASN A 101 12.36 -14.48 8.02
C ASN A 101 11.27 -13.45 7.72
N GLY A 102 10.15 -13.94 7.19
CA GLY A 102 9.00 -13.14 6.84
C GLY A 102 8.94 -12.70 5.37
N ILE A 103 9.98 -12.96 4.59
CA ILE A 103 9.94 -12.75 3.13
C ILE A 103 8.99 -13.77 2.50
N ILE A 104 8.22 -13.30 1.52
CA ILE A 104 7.51 -14.17 0.58
C ILE A 104 8.38 -14.32 -0.66
N ASP A 105 8.50 -15.52 -1.17
CA ASP A 105 9.22 -15.78 -2.40
C ASP A 105 8.28 -16.37 -3.45
N LEU A 106 8.35 -15.83 -4.65
CA LEU A 106 7.69 -16.36 -5.84
C LEU A 106 8.77 -16.95 -6.76
N SER A 107 8.83 -18.27 -6.83
CA SER A 107 9.83 -19.01 -7.61
C SER A 107 9.18 -19.91 -8.64
N VAL A 108 9.94 -20.29 -9.67
CA VAL A 108 9.55 -21.41 -10.54
C VAL A 108 9.70 -22.72 -9.76
N TYR A 109 8.72 -23.60 -9.91
CA TYR A 109 8.75 -24.93 -9.29
C TYR A 109 9.96 -25.72 -9.80
N ARG A 110 10.76 -26.21 -8.85
CA ARG A 110 11.87 -27.12 -9.12
C ARG A 110 11.38 -28.56 -8.93
N PRO A 111 11.46 -29.44 -9.94
CA PRO A 111 10.95 -30.79 -9.83
C PRO A 111 11.80 -31.63 -8.87
N GLU A 112 11.14 -32.48 -8.09
CA GLU A 112 11.83 -33.51 -7.33
C GLU A 112 12.27 -34.64 -8.28
N VAL A 113 13.54 -35.04 -8.20
CA VAL A 113 14.05 -36.14 -9.00
C VAL A 113 13.58 -37.45 -8.37
N SER A 114 12.73 -38.20 -9.07
CA SER A 114 12.18 -39.45 -8.55
C SER A 114 13.27 -40.51 -8.34
N GLU A 115 13.06 -41.40 -7.37
CA GLU A 115 13.99 -42.51 -7.12
C GLU A 115 14.15 -43.43 -8.33
N GLU A 116 13.11 -43.58 -9.15
CA GLU A 116 13.18 -44.27 -10.44
C GLU A 116 14.17 -43.60 -11.41
N PHE A 117 14.15 -42.26 -11.49
CA PHE A 117 15.08 -41.50 -12.33
C PHE A 117 16.51 -41.64 -11.82
N LYS A 118 16.73 -41.52 -10.50
CA LYS A 118 18.04 -41.71 -9.87
C LYS A 118 18.59 -43.12 -10.10
N LYS A 119 17.73 -44.14 -10.00
CA LYS A 119 18.11 -45.52 -10.29
C LYS A 119 18.59 -45.68 -11.73
N ARG A 120 17.84 -45.14 -12.70
CA ARG A 120 18.22 -45.17 -14.12
C ARG A 120 19.52 -44.41 -14.39
N TYR A 121 19.73 -43.28 -13.71
CA TYR A 121 20.98 -42.52 -13.80
C TYR A 121 22.18 -43.36 -13.32
N LYS A 122 22.06 -44.04 -12.18
CA LYS A 122 23.11 -44.94 -11.65
C LYS A 122 23.37 -46.15 -12.55
N GLU A 123 22.32 -46.73 -13.13
CA GLU A 123 22.46 -47.83 -14.08
C GLU A 123 23.21 -47.41 -15.35
N MET A 124 22.90 -46.23 -15.90
CA MET A 124 23.63 -45.63 -17.01
C MET A 124 25.08 -45.34 -16.60
N GLU A 125 25.30 -44.69 -15.46
CA GLU A 125 26.62 -44.37 -14.94
C GLU A 125 27.49 -45.62 -14.88
N ASN A 126 26.99 -46.74 -14.34
CA ASN A 126 27.71 -48.00 -14.24
C ASN A 126 28.20 -48.56 -15.58
N GLN A 127 27.49 -48.29 -16.69
CA GLN A 127 27.83 -48.75 -18.03
C GLN A 127 28.86 -47.86 -18.74
N LEU A 128 29.15 -46.67 -18.21
CA LEU A 128 30.10 -45.74 -18.84
C LEU A 128 31.56 -46.12 -18.58
N GLU A 129 32.43 -45.70 -19.49
CA GLU A 129 33.88 -45.78 -19.35
C GLU A 129 34.36 -45.04 -18.09
N PRO A 130 35.37 -45.56 -17.35
CA PRO A 130 35.89 -44.93 -16.13
C PRO A 130 36.28 -43.45 -16.29
N SER A 131 36.81 -43.07 -17.46
CA SER A 131 37.22 -41.69 -17.78
C SER A 131 36.04 -40.71 -17.86
N ILE A 132 34.83 -41.19 -18.17
CA ILE A 132 33.61 -40.37 -18.21
C ILE A 132 33.02 -40.29 -16.80
N LYS A 133 33.01 -41.42 -16.07
CA LYS A 133 32.49 -41.50 -14.69
C LYS A 133 33.14 -40.46 -13.76
N THR A 134 34.44 -40.22 -13.89
CA THR A 134 35.15 -39.24 -13.03
C THR A 134 34.66 -37.80 -13.21
N ASN A 135 33.98 -37.48 -14.31
CA ASN A 135 33.43 -36.15 -14.58
C ASN A 135 31.95 -36.02 -14.19
N LEU A 136 31.32 -37.11 -13.75
CA LEU A 136 29.91 -37.12 -13.36
C LEU A 136 29.74 -36.77 -11.89
N HIS A 137 28.66 -36.05 -11.61
CA HIS A 137 28.17 -35.90 -10.24
C HIS A 137 27.44 -37.19 -9.84
N HIS A 138 27.66 -37.66 -8.60
CA HIS A 138 27.01 -38.87 -8.09
C HIS A 138 25.48 -38.78 -8.09
N GLU A 139 24.93 -37.56 -7.98
CA GLU A 139 23.51 -37.33 -7.99
C GLU A 139 23.10 -36.38 -9.11
N PRO A 140 22.04 -36.71 -9.87
CA PRO A 140 21.60 -35.89 -10.99
C PRO A 140 20.99 -34.59 -10.49
N SER A 141 21.28 -33.50 -11.20
CA SER A 141 20.58 -32.23 -11.01
C SER A 141 19.13 -32.33 -11.45
N TRP A 142 18.21 -31.59 -10.82
CA TRP A 142 16.83 -31.47 -11.26
C TRP A 142 16.69 -30.88 -12.67
N TYR A 143 17.69 -30.13 -13.15
CA TYR A 143 17.78 -29.71 -14.56
C TYR A 143 17.77 -30.90 -15.54
N ALA A 144 18.22 -32.08 -15.12
CA ALA A 144 18.17 -33.29 -15.95
C ALA A 144 16.73 -33.70 -16.30
N SER A 145 15.76 -33.45 -15.41
CA SER A 145 14.34 -33.68 -15.69
C SER A 145 13.84 -32.76 -16.80
N PHE A 146 14.29 -31.50 -16.83
CA PHE A 146 13.94 -30.57 -17.92
C PHE A 146 14.59 -30.94 -19.24
N LEU A 147 15.84 -31.40 -19.23
CA LEU A 147 16.50 -31.89 -20.44
C LEU A 147 15.81 -33.15 -21.00
N TYR A 148 15.43 -34.08 -20.12
CA TYR A 148 14.63 -35.25 -20.51
C TYR A 148 13.34 -34.83 -21.21
N ASP A 149 12.61 -33.88 -20.62
CA ASP A 149 11.33 -33.43 -21.16
C ASP A 149 11.47 -32.72 -22.51
N ALA A 150 12.57 -31.99 -22.73
CA ALA A 150 12.86 -31.36 -24.02
C ALA A 150 13.07 -32.41 -25.13
N VAL A 151 13.86 -33.45 -24.84
CA VAL A 151 14.08 -34.57 -25.79
C VAL A 151 12.79 -35.36 -26.00
N TYR A 152 12.01 -35.57 -24.95
CA TYR A 152 10.74 -36.28 -25.04
C TYR A 152 9.69 -35.48 -25.84
N LEU A 153 9.62 -34.16 -25.68
CA LEU A 153 8.79 -33.31 -26.52
C LEU A 153 9.19 -33.42 -28.00
N TYR A 154 10.48 -33.41 -28.30
CA TYR A 154 10.98 -33.57 -29.66
C TYR A 154 10.58 -34.93 -30.25
N SER A 155 10.77 -36.03 -29.51
CA SER A 155 10.39 -37.37 -30.01
C SER A 155 8.88 -37.51 -30.23
N LEU A 156 8.08 -36.93 -29.35
CA LEU A 156 6.62 -36.84 -29.50
C LEU A 156 6.22 -36.03 -30.75
N ALA A 157 6.94 -34.96 -31.08
CA ALA A 157 6.70 -34.15 -32.27
C ALA A 157 7.11 -34.86 -33.55
N VAL A 158 8.29 -35.49 -33.58
CA VAL A 158 8.76 -36.29 -34.71
C VAL A 158 7.82 -37.46 -34.99
N ASN A 159 7.40 -38.20 -33.96
CA ASN A 159 6.45 -39.30 -34.14
C ASN A 159 5.13 -38.84 -34.77
N ALA A 160 4.58 -37.72 -34.28
CA ALA A 160 3.36 -37.14 -34.85
C ALA A 160 3.57 -36.59 -36.29
N THR A 161 4.79 -36.18 -36.63
CA THR A 161 5.17 -35.71 -37.98
C THR A 161 5.18 -36.87 -38.96
N LEU A 162 5.88 -37.96 -38.60
CA LEU A 162 5.95 -39.19 -39.39
C LEU A 162 4.57 -39.83 -39.56
N ALA A 163 3.75 -39.85 -38.51
CA ALA A 163 2.38 -40.35 -38.56
C ALA A 163 1.47 -39.54 -39.50
N SER A 164 1.81 -38.28 -39.77
CA SER A 164 1.10 -37.43 -40.71
C SER A 164 1.63 -37.55 -42.16
N GLY A 165 2.61 -38.44 -42.41
CA GLY A 165 3.19 -38.67 -43.73
C GLY A 165 4.31 -37.70 -44.12
N TYR A 166 4.74 -36.83 -43.20
CA TYR A 166 5.86 -35.93 -43.45
C TYR A 166 7.20 -36.56 -43.07
N ASP A 167 8.27 -36.12 -43.73
CA ASP A 167 9.64 -36.47 -43.36
C ASP A 167 10.10 -35.69 -42.11
N ILE A 168 11.02 -36.28 -41.33
CA ILE A 168 11.67 -35.64 -40.18
C ILE A 168 12.46 -34.39 -40.58
N THR A 169 12.89 -34.31 -41.84
CA THR A 169 13.57 -33.14 -42.42
C THR A 169 12.64 -31.94 -42.56
N ASN A 170 11.31 -32.13 -42.51
CA ASN A 170 10.35 -31.04 -42.49
C ASN A 170 10.26 -30.41 -41.09
N THR A 171 11.18 -29.50 -40.82
CA THR A 171 11.31 -28.84 -39.50
C THR A 171 10.10 -28.01 -39.11
N SER A 172 9.39 -27.40 -40.08
CA SER A 172 8.17 -26.65 -39.81
C SER A 172 7.07 -27.54 -39.22
N GLU A 173 6.86 -28.71 -39.82
CA GLU A 173 5.86 -29.67 -39.33
C GLU A 173 6.24 -30.24 -37.95
N VAL A 174 7.53 -30.46 -37.71
CA VAL A 174 8.03 -30.87 -36.37
C VAL A 174 7.76 -29.78 -35.34
N LEU A 175 8.14 -28.53 -35.61
CA LEU A 175 7.96 -27.41 -34.68
C LEU A 175 6.49 -27.14 -34.36
N LEU A 176 5.62 -27.16 -35.37
CA LEU A 176 4.17 -26.98 -35.17
C LEU A 176 3.59 -28.04 -34.22
N ARG A 177 4.12 -29.27 -34.26
CA ARG A 177 3.71 -30.37 -33.35
C ARG A 177 4.36 -30.33 -31.97
N MET A 178 5.31 -29.41 -31.74
CA MET A 178 5.84 -29.11 -30.41
C MET A 178 4.97 -28.06 -29.69
N PHE A 179 4.28 -27.19 -30.43
CA PHE A 179 3.49 -26.10 -29.86
C PHE A 179 2.15 -26.60 -29.32
N ASN A 180 1.60 -25.89 -28.33
CA ASN A 180 0.25 -26.14 -27.80
C ASN A 180 0.03 -27.61 -27.38
N ARG A 181 1.07 -28.21 -26.78
CA ARG A 181 1.12 -29.63 -26.44
C ARG A 181 1.21 -29.83 -24.94
N TYR A 182 0.45 -30.81 -24.45
CA TYR A 182 0.48 -31.26 -23.07
C TYR A 182 0.98 -32.70 -22.99
N PHE A 183 1.89 -32.97 -22.06
CA PHE A 183 2.38 -34.33 -21.77
C PHE A 183 2.87 -34.46 -20.32
N HIS A 184 3.02 -35.70 -19.85
CA HIS A 184 3.64 -35.99 -18.56
C HIS A 184 5.09 -36.40 -18.77
N GLY A 185 6.01 -35.55 -18.29
CA GLY A 185 7.45 -35.74 -18.35
C GLY A 185 8.05 -36.14 -17.00
N LYS A 186 9.37 -36.16 -16.90
CA LYS A 186 10.09 -36.41 -15.65
C LYS A 186 10.14 -35.18 -14.73
N SER A 187 9.83 -33.98 -15.24
CA SER A 187 9.58 -32.81 -14.38
C SER A 187 8.11 -32.65 -13.93
N GLY A 188 7.25 -33.62 -14.29
CA GLY A 188 5.81 -33.59 -14.01
C GLY A 188 4.99 -33.21 -15.24
N HIS A 189 3.93 -32.43 -15.04
CA HIS A 189 3.08 -31.98 -16.15
C HIS A 189 3.82 -30.90 -16.95
N VAL A 190 3.88 -31.09 -18.26
CA VAL A 190 4.49 -30.14 -19.19
C VAL A 190 3.42 -29.65 -20.13
N LEU A 191 3.26 -28.33 -20.17
CA LEU A 191 2.43 -27.65 -21.13
C LEU A 191 3.28 -26.69 -21.94
N MET A 192 3.19 -26.80 -23.26
CA MET A 192 3.75 -25.86 -24.21
C MET A 192 2.61 -24.97 -24.73
N GLU A 193 2.79 -23.66 -24.72
CA GLU A 193 1.88 -22.68 -25.32
C GLU A 193 2.68 -21.82 -26.28
N ASN A 194 2.29 -21.81 -27.57
CA ASN A 194 2.98 -21.06 -28.64
C ASN A 194 4.52 -21.27 -28.66
N GLY A 195 4.97 -22.48 -28.36
CA GLY A 195 6.39 -22.85 -28.35
C GLY A 195 7.14 -22.53 -27.06
N THR A 196 6.50 -21.90 -26.08
CA THR A 196 7.07 -21.63 -24.76
C THR A 196 6.47 -22.57 -23.74
N ARG A 197 7.30 -23.12 -22.85
CA ARG A 197 6.79 -23.91 -21.73
C ARG A 197 6.09 -22.98 -20.74
N VAL A 198 4.85 -23.29 -20.38
CA VAL A 198 4.14 -22.60 -19.31
C VAL A 198 4.79 -22.98 -17.98
N PRO A 199 5.40 -22.02 -17.24
CA PRO A 199 6.07 -22.32 -15.99
C PRO A 199 5.06 -22.57 -14.87
N GLU A 200 5.33 -23.58 -14.04
CA GLU A 200 4.62 -23.77 -12.79
C GLU A 200 5.29 -22.90 -11.73
N PHE A 201 4.57 -21.92 -11.17
CA PHE A 201 5.09 -21.11 -10.07
C PHE A 201 4.73 -21.72 -8.71
N VAL A 202 5.58 -21.47 -7.72
CA VAL A 202 5.37 -21.78 -6.32
C VAL A 202 5.61 -20.55 -5.47
N VAL A 203 4.88 -20.49 -4.36
CA VAL A 203 5.01 -19.41 -3.38
C VAL A 203 5.46 -20.01 -2.06
N GLY A 204 6.56 -19.50 -1.53
CA GLY A 204 7.09 -19.85 -0.22
C GLY A 204 7.15 -18.67 0.72
N ASN A 205 7.24 -18.97 2.02
CA ASN A 205 7.55 -18.02 3.07
C ASN A 205 8.79 -18.50 3.83
N LEU A 206 9.73 -17.59 4.06
CA LEU A 206 10.90 -17.86 4.89
C LEU A 206 10.49 -17.75 6.36
N ARG A 207 10.56 -18.86 7.11
CA ARG A 207 10.16 -18.92 8.52
C ARG A 207 11.09 -19.88 9.27
N ASP A 208 11.53 -19.47 10.46
CA ASP A 208 12.44 -20.23 11.33
C ASP A 208 13.76 -20.60 10.64
N GLY A 209 14.23 -19.72 9.74
CA GLY A 209 15.40 -19.95 8.92
C GLY A 209 15.21 -21.01 7.85
N SER A 210 13.97 -21.32 7.45
CA SER A 210 13.71 -22.29 6.39
C SER A 210 12.65 -21.83 5.39
N TYR A 211 12.71 -22.38 4.18
CA TYR A 211 11.72 -22.12 3.13
C TYR A 211 10.54 -23.06 3.29
N LYS A 212 9.34 -22.51 3.47
CA LYS A 212 8.10 -23.28 3.64
C LYS A 212 7.12 -22.91 2.54
N PHE A 213 6.64 -23.90 1.79
CA PHE A 213 5.63 -23.68 0.76
C PHE A 213 4.31 -23.23 1.39
N ILE A 214 3.74 -22.15 0.86
CA ILE A 214 2.47 -21.58 1.31
C ILE A 214 1.41 -21.55 0.20
N GLY A 215 1.77 -21.91 -1.04
CA GLY A 215 0.86 -22.03 -2.18
C GLY A 215 0.67 -23.48 -2.62
N ASN A 216 -0.56 -23.86 -2.98
CA ASN A 216 -0.85 -25.16 -3.55
C ASN A 216 -0.50 -25.16 -5.04
N LYS A 217 0.07 -26.27 -5.49
CA LYS A 217 0.19 -26.64 -6.89
C LYS A 217 -1.21 -27.00 -7.39
N ASN A 218 -2.03 -26.01 -7.77
CA ASN A 218 -3.31 -26.32 -8.39
C ASN A 218 -3.15 -26.58 -9.88
N ASN A 219 -4.04 -27.44 -10.36
CA ASN A 219 -4.23 -27.86 -11.73
C ASN A 219 -4.23 -26.69 -12.71
N LEU A 220 -3.66 -26.94 -13.89
CA LEU A 220 -3.82 -26.13 -15.09
C LEU A 220 -5.31 -25.77 -15.27
N LEU A 221 -5.63 -24.48 -15.32
CA LEU A 221 -6.98 -23.99 -15.60
C LEU A 221 -7.01 -23.38 -16.98
N HIS A 222 -8.16 -23.50 -17.64
CA HIS A 222 -8.44 -22.79 -18.89
C HIS A 222 -9.21 -21.51 -18.56
N ASN A 223 -8.86 -20.40 -19.20
CA ASN A 223 -9.72 -19.22 -19.22
C ASN A 223 -10.77 -19.34 -20.33
N ASP A 224 -11.71 -18.40 -20.37
CA ASP A 224 -12.79 -18.38 -21.37
C ASP A 224 -12.28 -18.18 -22.81
N SER A 225 -11.03 -17.71 -22.99
CA SER A 225 -10.35 -17.61 -24.28
C SER A 225 -9.55 -18.85 -24.66
N GLY A 226 -9.59 -19.92 -23.85
CA GLY A 226 -8.88 -21.19 -24.08
C GLY A 226 -7.41 -21.22 -23.65
N SER A 227 -6.84 -20.10 -23.20
CA SER A 227 -5.48 -20.00 -22.66
C SER A 227 -5.37 -20.73 -21.33
N ILE A 228 -4.25 -21.41 -21.13
CA ILE A 228 -4.04 -22.25 -19.96
C ILE A 228 -3.12 -21.54 -18.97
N TYR A 229 -3.54 -21.46 -17.71
CA TYR A 229 -2.78 -20.79 -16.66
C TYR A 229 -2.79 -21.57 -15.35
N HIS A 230 -1.78 -21.34 -14.52
CA HIS A 230 -1.74 -21.86 -13.16
C HIS A 230 -2.46 -20.91 -12.20
N LYS A 231 -3.48 -21.41 -11.50
CA LYS A 231 -4.10 -20.65 -10.41
C LYS A 231 -3.45 -20.97 -9.07
N LEU A 232 -2.55 -20.10 -8.66
CA LEU A 232 -1.99 -20.14 -7.31
C LEU A 232 -3.09 -19.91 -6.27
N ARG A 233 -3.27 -20.85 -5.34
CA ARG A 233 -4.07 -20.65 -4.13
C ARG A 233 -3.19 -20.85 -2.92
N LEU A 234 -3.26 -19.92 -1.98
CA LEU A 234 -2.57 -20.05 -0.70
C LEU A 234 -3.21 -21.19 0.10
N ILE A 235 -2.39 -22.13 0.57
CA ILE A 235 -2.80 -23.29 1.37
C ILE A 235 -3.19 -22.82 2.78
N SER A 236 -2.36 -21.97 3.39
CA SER A 236 -2.51 -21.57 4.78
C SER A 236 -2.15 -20.10 4.94
N LYS A 237 -3.15 -19.21 4.88
CA LYS A 237 -2.96 -17.77 5.12
C LYS A 237 -2.50 -17.48 6.55
N SER A 238 -2.86 -18.35 7.50
CA SER A 238 -2.52 -18.25 8.93
C SER A 238 -1.07 -18.60 9.25
N GLU A 239 -0.33 -19.18 8.31
CA GLU A 239 1.06 -19.61 8.52
C GLU A 239 2.10 -18.68 7.88
N ILE A 240 1.64 -17.58 7.27
CA ILE A 240 2.52 -16.57 6.70
C ILE A 240 3.04 -15.69 7.83
N ASN A 241 4.36 -15.75 8.05
CA ASN A 241 5.05 -14.77 8.86
C ASN A 241 5.49 -13.61 7.96
N TRP A 242 5.44 -12.42 8.52
CA TRP A 242 5.95 -11.19 7.93
C TRP A 242 7.25 -10.78 8.65
N PRO A 243 8.03 -9.87 8.08
CA PRO A 243 9.24 -9.38 8.72
C PRO A 243 8.96 -8.95 10.17
N GLY A 244 9.91 -9.25 11.06
CA GLY A 244 9.77 -9.00 12.50
C GLY A 244 8.87 -9.99 13.24
N GLY A 245 8.47 -11.10 12.61
CA GLY A 245 7.68 -12.16 13.23
C GLY A 245 6.20 -11.86 13.36
N SER A 246 5.70 -10.81 12.72
CA SER A 246 4.27 -10.49 12.68
C SER A 246 3.50 -11.53 11.88
N SER A 247 2.37 -12.02 12.40
CA SER A 247 1.40 -12.82 11.62
C SER A 247 0.35 -11.96 10.93
N ARG A 248 0.37 -10.63 11.15
CA ARG A 248 -0.58 -9.69 10.55
C ARG A 248 -0.08 -9.25 9.18
N VAL A 249 -0.95 -9.41 8.18
CA VAL A 249 -0.71 -8.93 6.81
C VAL A 249 -0.48 -7.41 6.81
N PRO A 250 0.66 -6.93 6.28
CA PRO A 250 0.93 -5.51 6.10
C PRO A 250 -0.16 -4.84 5.27
N VAL A 251 -0.61 -3.66 5.70
CA VAL A 251 -1.58 -2.87 4.95
C VAL A 251 -0.89 -2.20 3.76
N SER A 252 -1.51 -2.24 2.58
CA SER A 252 -0.93 -1.65 1.36
C SER A 252 -0.82 -0.12 1.44
N VAL A 253 -1.69 0.52 2.23
CA VAL A 253 -1.70 1.96 2.48
C VAL A 253 -1.68 2.20 3.99
N PRO A 254 -0.82 3.10 4.50
CA PRO A 254 -0.81 3.49 5.91
C PRO A 254 -2.18 4.03 6.36
N VAL A 255 -2.50 3.87 7.65
CA VAL A 255 -3.78 4.34 8.23
C VAL A 255 -4.04 5.82 7.95
N CYS A 256 -2.99 6.66 7.99
CA CYS A 256 -3.08 8.09 7.73
C CYS A 256 -2.77 8.49 6.28
N GLY A 257 -2.68 7.51 5.37
CA GLY A 257 -2.17 7.69 4.02
C GLY A 257 -0.66 7.97 4.00
N PHE A 258 -0.04 7.83 2.83
CA PHE A 258 1.39 8.08 2.63
C PHE A 258 1.80 9.54 2.93
N THR A 259 0.88 10.49 2.74
CA THR A 259 1.11 11.92 3.00
C THR A 259 0.75 12.35 4.42
N GLY A 260 0.26 11.43 5.27
CA GLY A 260 -0.20 11.73 6.63
C GLY A 260 -1.49 12.55 6.72
N LYS A 261 -2.08 12.97 5.59
CA LYS A 261 -3.28 13.83 5.54
C LYS A 261 -4.58 13.09 5.86
N GLY A 262 -4.62 11.76 5.74
CA GLY A 262 -5.84 10.96 5.98
C GLY A 262 -6.30 10.97 7.45
N CYS A 263 -5.37 11.15 8.38
CA CYS A 263 -5.67 11.38 9.79
C CYS A 263 -5.73 12.88 10.05
N HIS A 264 -6.75 13.58 9.56
CA HIS A 264 -6.99 14.96 9.96
C HIS A 264 -7.24 15.02 11.48
N GLN A 265 -6.17 15.20 12.26
CA GLN A 265 -6.27 15.47 13.69
C GLN A 265 -6.87 16.87 13.87
N GLY A 266 -8.14 16.93 14.31
CA GLY A 266 -8.65 17.87 15.31
C GLY A 266 -8.35 19.37 15.19
N LYS A 267 -7.91 19.91 14.04
CA LYS A 267 -7.64 21.35 13.89
C LYS A 267 -8.89 22.19 13.62
N LYS A 268 -10.07 21.57 13.46
CA LYS A 268 -11.32 22.33 13.26
C LYS A 268 -11.72 23.19 14.47
N ASN A 269 -11.29 22.87 15.70
CA ASN A 269 -11.69 23.64 16.87
C ASN A 269 -10.84 24.89 17.17
N LYS A 270 -9.61 24.99 16.62
CA LYS A 270 -8.77 26.18 16.85
C LYS A 270 -9.08 27.33 15.89
N ASP A 271 -9.62 27.02 14.72
CA ASP A 271 -9.93 28.03 13.70
C ASP A 271 -11.22 28.81 14.01
N HIS A 272 -12.21 28.19 14.66
CA HIS A 272 -13.43 28.90 15.05
C HIS A 272 -13.22 29.85 16.23
N LEU A 273 -12.37 29.49 17.20
CA LEU A 273 -12.14 30.31 18.39
C LEU A 273 -11.39 31.62 18.07
N SER A 274 -10.41 31.57 17.16
CA SER A 274 -9.65 32.75 16.73
C SER A 274 -10.52 33.74 15.94
N VAL A 275 -11.41 33.23 15.09
CA VAL A 275 -12.38 34.04 14.35
C VAL A 275 -13.39 34.70 15.29
N ILE A 276 -13.93 33.97 16.28
CA ILE A 276 -14.89 34.50 17.25
C ILE A 276 -14.25 35.62 18.10
N LEU A 277 -13.00 35.44 18.54
CA LEU A 277 -12.25 36.47 19.30
C LEU A 277 -11.95 37.71 18.45
N GLY A 278 -11.63 37.54 17.16
CA GLY A 278 -11.40 38.66 16.25
C GLY A 278 -12.66 39.50 16.01
N VAL A 279 -13.80 38.84 15.78
CA VAL A 279 -15.08 39.52 15.54
C VAL A 279 -15.59 40.22 16.80
N SER A 280 -15.47 39.61 17.98
CA SER A 280 -15.90 40.23 19.24
C SER A 280 -15.06 41.47 19.59
N GLY A 281 -13.74 41.42 19.35
CA GLY A 281 -12.84 42.56 19.55
C GLY A 281 -13.17 43.74 18.62
N ALA A 282 -13.46 43.46 17.35
CA ALA A 282 -13.85 44.50 16.39
C ALA A 282 -15.19 45.16 16.77
N CYS A 283 -16.19 44.38 17.19
CA CYS A 283 -17.47 44.92 17.66
C CYS A 283 -17.31 45.82 18.88
N LEU A 284 -16.47 45.45 19.85
CA LEU A 284 -16.19 46.28 21.03
C LEU A 284 -15.55 47.62 20.66
N LEU A 285 -14.60 47.62 19.71
CA LEU A 285 -13.97 48.85 19.24
C LEU A 285 -14.98 49.79 18.55
N VAL A 286 -15.89 49.26 17.74
CA VAL A 286 -16.94 50.06 17.09
C VAL A 286 -17.89 50.67 18.13
N ILE A 287 -18.26 49.92 19.17
CA ILE A 287 -19.12 50.43 20.25
C ILE A 287 -18.40 51.56 21.01
N ILE A 288 -17.11 51.41 21.32
CA ILE A 288 -16.32 52.44 22.00
C ILE A 288 -16.26 53.72 21.14
N ILE A 289 -15.98 53.59 19.84
CA ILE A 289 -15.96 54.73 18.91
C ILE A 289 -17.33 55.41 18.87
N PHE A 290 -18.41 54.64 18.81
CA PHE A 290 -19.77 55.19 18.78
C PHE A 290 -20.13 55.95 20.05
N VAL A 291 -19.75 55.43 21.22
CA VAL A 291 -19.93 56.10 22.52
C VAL A 291 -19.11 57.40 22.58
N LEU A 292 -17.86 57.39 22.11
CA LEU A 292 -17.02 58.59 22.04
C LEU A 292 -17.60 59.65 21.11
N LEU A 293 -18.16 59.24 19.95
CA LEU A 293 -18.83 60.17 19.03
C LEU A 293 -20.10 60.78 19.64
N ILE A 294 -20.90 59.99 20.36
CA ILE A 294 -22.07 60.51 21.09
C ILE A 294 -21.63 61.47 22.19
N TYR A 295 -20.59 61.12 22.94
CA TYR A 295 -20.04 61.98 23.99
C TYR A 295 -19.53 63.31 23.42
N ALA A 296 -18.75 63.27 22.34
CA ALA A 296 -18.28 64.47 21.65
C ALA A 296 -19.44 65.34 21.13
N LYS A 297 -20.46 64.73 20.50
CA LYS A 297 -21.67 65.46 20.07
C LYS A 297 -22.43 66.08 21.23
N ARG A 298 -22.58 65.38 22.36
CA ARG A 298 -23.23 65.92 23.55
C ARG A 298 -22.47 67.11 24.12
N ARG A 299 -21.14 67.00 24.20
CA ARG A 299 -20.29 68.10 24.69
C ARG A 299 -20.39 69.34 23.79
N VAL A 300 -20.41 69.19 22.48
CA VAL A 300 -20.61 70.32 21.56
C VAL A 300 -22.01 70.94 21.73
N LYS A 301 -23.05 70.11 21.85
CA LYS A 301 -24.43 70.60 22.08
C LYS A 301 -24.59 71.31 23.43
N GLU A 302 -23.89 70.87 24.47
CA GLU A 302 -23.83 71.56 25.76
C GLU A 302 -23.19 72.95 25.63
N GLN A 303 -22.10 73.08 24.87
CA GLN A 303 -21.46 74.38 24.61
C GLN A 303 -22.41 75.35 23.89
N GLU A 304 -23.15 74.87 22.88
CA GLU A 304 -24.16 75.68 22.19
C GLU A 304 -25.32 76.09 23.11
N ASN A 305 -25.75 75.20 24.01
CA ASN A 305 -26.84 75.48 24.94
C ASN A 305 -26.44 76.48 26.03
N VAL A 306 -25.20 76.45 26.52
CA VAL A 306 -24.68 77.46 27.47
C VAL A 306 -24.65 78.84 26.82
N HIS A 307 -24.29 78.93 25.54
CA HIS A 307 -24.31 80.18 24.78
C HIS A 307 -25.72 80.72 24.49
N LYS A 308 -26.78 79.94 24.69
CA LYS A 308 -28.18 80.37 24.52
C LYS A 308 -28.87 80.75 25.84
N LYS A 309 -28.23 80.56 26.99
CA LYS A 309 -28.81 80.85 28.32
C LYS A 309 -28.89 82.34 28.69
N TRP A 310 -28.19 83.22 27.98
CA TRP A 310 -28.23 84.68 28.23
C TRP A 310 -29.24 85.41 27.34
N ILE A 311 -29.96 84.70 26.46
CA ILE A 311 -30.98 85.31 25.60
C ILE A 311 -32.33 85.20 26.32
N ILE A 312 -32.71 86.27 27.01
CA ILE A 312 -34.02 86.40 27.65
C ILE A 312 -35.05 86.68 26.54
N ASN A 313 -36.13 85.90 26.51
CA ASN A 313 -37.22 86.12 25.57
C ASN A 313 -37.97 87.39 25.97
N TYR A 314 -38.08 88.39 25.08
CA TYR A 314 -38.70 89.68 25.42
C TYR A 314 -40.16 89.56 25.87
N LYS A 315 -40.85 88.47 25.51
CA LYS A 315 -42.22 88.18 25.94
C LYS A 315 -42.33 87.72 27.40
N GLU A 316 -41.22 87.37 28.04
CA GLU A 316 -41.17 86.93 29.44
C GLU A 316 -40.82 88.09 30.39
N ILE A 317 -40.64 89.31 29.85
CA ILE A 317 -40.44 90.52 30.65
C ILE A 317 -41.82 91.06 31.04
N ALA A 318 -42.30 90.66 32.22
CA ALA A 318 -43.48 91.26 32.84
C ALA A 318 -43.04 92.31 33.89
N PRO A 319 -43.72 93.47 34.00
CA PRO A 319 -43.51 94.41 35.10
C PRO A 319 -43.83 93.75 36.44
N SER A 320 -43.05 94.06 37.49
CA SER A 320 -43.32 93.59 38.84
C SER A 320 -44.51 94.34 39.42
N ASP A 321 -45.65 93.66 39.55
CA ASP A 321 -46.75 94.12 40.38
C ASP A 321 -46.51 93.65 41.82
N ASP A 322 -46.33 94.63 42.71
CA ASP A 322 -46.38 94.43 44.15
C ASP A 322 -47.84 94.15 44.58
N ILE A 323 -47.96 93.48 45.73
CA ILE A 323 -49.06 93.52 46.71
C ILE A 323 -49.99 92.27 46.83
N ASP A 324 -49.79 91.64 48.00
CA ASP A 324 -50.69 91.00 48.97
C ASP A 324 -51.27 89.58 48.84
N ALA A 325 -50.85 88.77 49.82
CA ALA A 325 -51.60 87.90 50.73
C ALA A 325 -52.97 87.34 50.27
N ASP A 326 -53.05 86.02 50.09
CA ASP A 326 -53.55 85.10 51.14
C ASP A 326 -53.78 83.65 50.60
N THR A 327 -53.24 82.66 51.34
CA THR A 327 -53.71 81.25 51.46
C THR A 327 -53.51 80.21 50.33
N PRO A 328 -53.52 78.88 50.65
CA PRO A 328 -52.52 77.92 50.15
C PRO A 328 -53.09 76.66 49.45
N MET A 329 -52.16 75.76 49.12
CA MET A 329 -52.32 74.28 49.06
C MET A 329 -52.80 73.68 47.73
N MET A 330 -52.00 72.79 47.12
CA MET A 330 -52.27 71.32 47.11
C MET A 330 -51.33 70.55 46.15
N LEU A 331 -50.80 69.45 46.70
CA LEU A 331 -50.18 68.31 46.03
C LEU A 331 -51.20 67.48 45.22
N SER A 332 -50.72 66.70 44.25
CA SER A 332 -51.12 65.30 43.92
C SER A 332 -50.67 64.96 42.48
N ASN A 333 -50.48 63.73 42.00
CA ASN A 333 -50.20 62.40 42.55
C ASN A 333 -49.67 61.53 41.37
N PHE A 334 -48.90 60.50 41.71
CA PHE A 334 -48.49 59.38 40.85
C PHE A 334 -49.68 58.54 40.33
N HIS A 335 -49.54 57.88 39.17
CA HIS A 335 -49.84 56.44 39.03
C HIS A 335 -49.25 55.78 37.76
N GLN A 336 -48.80 54.53 37.96
CA GLN A 336 -48.23 53.56 37.01
C GLN A 336 -49.28 52.85 36.14
N VAL A 337 -48.85 52.25 35.03
CA VAL A 337 -49.50 51.09 34.38
C VAL A 337 -48.44 50.10 33.84
N SER A 338 -48.71 48.80 33.95
CA SER A 338 -47.99 47.61 33.44
C SER A 338 -49.07 46.57 32.98
N PRO A 339 -48.76 45.32 32.56
CA PRO A 339 -48.17 44.81 31.30
C PRO A 339 -49.05 43.73 30.61
N ASN A 340 -48.59 43.09 29.50
CA ASN A 340 -48.95 41.74 28.97
C ASN A 340 -48.10 41.44 27.70
N SER A 341 -47.79 40.24 27.19
CA SER A 341 -47.71 38.82 27.65
C SER A 341 -47.19 37.92 26.49
N ILE A 342 -46.19 37.05 26.76
CA ILE A 342 -45.96 35.61 26.40
C ILE A 342 -46.20 35.01 24.98
N SER A 343 -45.24 34.12 24.58
CA SER A 343 -45.34 32.85 23.78
C SER A 343 -44.40 32.84 22.55
N GLY A 344 -43.66 31.82 22.14
CA GLY A 344 -43.55 30.38 22.45
C GLY A 344 -42.74 29.70 21.32
N THR A 345 -42.04 28.61 21.62
CA THR A 345 -40.98 27.88 20.88
C THR A 345 -41.42 27.03 19.66
N LYS A 346 -40.48 26.74 18.74
CA LYS A 346 -40.28 25.39 18.13
C LYS A 346 -38.94 25.22 17.41
N PHE A 347 -38.27 24.11 17.68
CA PHE A 347 -37.09 23.54 16.99
C PHE A 347 -37.53 22.75 15.74
N SER A 348 -36.65 22.67 14.73
CA SER A 348 -36.65 21.60 13.73
C SER A 348 -35.22 21.27 13.31
N LEU A 349 -34.97 19.97 13.13
CA LEU A 349 -33.71 19.29 12.86
C LEU A 349 -33.88 18.57 11.52
N LEU A 350 -32.94 18.70 10.58
CA LEU A 350 -32.74 17.66 9.55
C LEU A 350 -31.30 17.71 9.00
N HIS A 351 -30.65 16.54 9.03
CA HIS A 351 -29.36 16.22 8.43
C HIS A 351 -29.47 16.03 6.92
N VAL A 352 -28.43 16.38 6.14
CA VAL A 352 -27.90 15.55 5.02
C VAL A 352 -26.39 15.80 4.85
N LEU A 353 -25.62 14.71 4.84
CA LEU A 353 -24.21 14.58 4.47
C LEU A 353 -24.06 14.37 2.95
N TYR A 354 -22.97 14.85 2.34
CA TYR A 354 -22.16 14.08 1.37
C TYR A 354 -20.71 14.58 1.34
N PHE A 355 -19.78 13.64 1.31
CA PHE A 355 -18.33 13.80 1.04
C PHE A 355 -18.05 13.29 -0.37
N LEU A 356 -17.16 13.96 -1.10
CA LEU A 356 -16.41 13.44 -2.26
C LEU A 356 -15.04 14.16 -2.30
N GLU A 357 -13.99 13.45 -1.91
CA GLU A 357 -12.84 13.03 -2.74
C GLU A 357 -11.95 12.06 -1.95
#